data_AF-A0A9D7Y2G0-F1
#
_entry.id   AF-A0A9D7Y2G0-F1
#
_cell.length_a   1.000
_cell.length_b   1.000
_cell.length_c   1.000
_cell.angle_alpha   90.00
_cell.angle_beta   90.00
_cell.angle_gamma   90.00
#
_symmetry.space_group_name_H-M   'P 1'
#
loop_
_entity.id
_entity.type
_entity.pdbx_description
1 polymer ?
#
loop_
_entity_poly.entity_id
_entity_poly.type
_entity_poly.pdbx_seq_one_letter_code
_entity_poly.pdbx_strand_id
1 'polypeptide(L)'
;MYINKSNIGRSIIIAIFVLILAWVVAPLPHYKPSYSRVLYSSDNVLLSATTSSEQQWCFPMDEDIPENLKKCIIIYEDEYFAFHPE
;
A
#
# COMPACT_ATOMS: atom_id res chain seq x y z
N MET A 1 -0.80 54.39 -3.27
CA MET A 1 -0.35 53.20 -2.51
C MET A 1 0.56 52.38 -3.43
N TYR A 2 1.88 52.56 -3.35
CA TYR A 2 2.83 51.84 -4.20
C TYR A 2 3.00 50.43 -3.67
N ILE A 3 2.46 49.45 -4.40
CA ILE A 3 2.61 48.04 -4.07
C ILE A 3 4.04 47.63 -4.48
N ASN A 4 4.88 47.27 -3.50
CA ASN A 4 6.26 46.85 -3.74
C ASN A 4 6.29 45.49 -4.43
N LYS A 5 6.41 45.49 -5.76
CA LYS A 5 6.35 44.32 -6.64
C LYS A 5 7.39 43.24 -6.31
N SER A 6 8.53 43.61 -5.69
CA SER A 6 9.59 42.65 -5.30
C SER A 6 9.23 41.80 -4.07
N ASN A 7 8.42 42.35 -3.14
CA ASN A 7 7.97 41.63 -1.95
C ASN A 7 6.92 40.57 -2.29
N ILE A 8 6.08 40.85 -3.30
CA ILE A 8 5.07 39.90 -3.79
C ILE A 8 5.70 38.64 -4.40
N GLY A 9 6.75 38.79 -5.21
CA GLY A 9 7.46 37.64 -5.77
C GLY A 9 8.06 36.74 -4.68
N ARG A 10 8.66 37.34 -3.66
CA ARG A 10 9.20 36.61 -2.49
C ARG A 10 8.11 35.90 -1.70
N SER A 11 6.97 36.55 -1.44
CA SER A 11 5.84 35.94 -0.74
C SER A 11 5.26 34.75 -1.52
N ILE A 12 5.20 34.82 -2.85
CA ILE A 12 4.74 33.71 -3.69
C ILE A 12 5.71 32.53 -3.58
N ILE A 13 7.02 32.77 -3.66
CA ILE A 13 8.03 31.71 -3.53
C ILE A 13 7.94 31.03 -2.16
N ILE A 14 7.79 31.81 -1.08
CA ILE A 14 7.64 31.27 0.27
C ILE A 14 6.35 30.44 0.38
N ALA A 15 5.23 30.93 -0.18
CA ALA A 15 3.98 30.19 -0.16
C ALA A 15 4.07 28.86 -0.91
N ILE A 16 4.72 28.84 -2.08
CA ILE A 16 4.96 27.61 -2.86
C ILE A 16 5.85 26.65 -2.07
N PHE A 17 6.93 27.15 -1.47
CA PHE A 17 7.83 26.32 -0.66
C PHE A 17 7.09 25.68 0.53
N VAL A 18 6.26 26.44 1.24
CA VAL A 18 5.44 25.94 2.35
C VAL A 18 4.44 24.88 1.88
N LEU A 19 3.81 25.09 0.70
CA LEU A 19 2.91 24.11 0.09
C LEU A 19 3.61 22.79 -0.24
N ILE A 20 4.81 22.86 -0.82
CA ILE A 20 5.61 21.66 -1.13
C ILE A 20 5.99 20.95 0.18
N LEU A 21 6.43 21.69 1.20
CA LEU A 21 6.80 21.10 2.48
C LEU A 21 5.60 20.42 3.16
N ALA A 22 4.43 21.06 3.11
CA ALA A 22 3.19 20.48 3.62
C ALA A 22 2.80 19.20 2.86
N TRP A 23 3.01 19.14 1.55
CA TRP A 23 2.75 17.96 0.74
C TRP A 23 3.72 16.81 1.04
N VAL A 24 5.01 17.11 1.25
CA VAL A 24 6.04 16.11 1.59
C VAL A 24 5.84 15.52 2.99
N VAL A 25 5.38 16.34 3.95
CA VAL A 25 5.17 15.91 5.35
C VAL A 25 3.78 15.30 5.55
N ALA A 26 2.85 15.47 4.60
CA ALA A 26 1.52 14.88 4.69
C ALA A 26 1.64 13.34 4.82
N PRO A 27 1.01 12.73 5.84
CA PRO A 27 1.08 11.30 6.01
C PRO A 27 0.44 10.63 4.79
N LEU A 28 1.13 9.62 4.25
CA LEU A 28 0.55 8.79 3.20
C LEU A 28 -0.71 8.11 3.74
N PRO A 29 -1.76 7.96 2.91
CA PRO A 29 -2.92 7.18 3.31
C PRO A 29 -2.46 5.80 3.73
N HIS A 30 -2.86 5.38 4.93
CA HIS A 30 -2.55 4.05 5.44
C HIS A 30 -3.37 3.04 4.64
N TYR A 31 -2.75 2.43 3.64
CA TYR A 31 -3.36 1.32 2.92
C TYR A 31 -3.40 0.11 3.86
N LYS A 32 -4.61 -0.32 4.22
CA LYS A 32 -4.83 -1.61 4.86
C LYS A 32 -5.39 -2.56 3.81
N PRO A 33 -4.76 -3.72 3.58
CA PRO A 33 -5.30 -4.69 2.64
C PRO A 33 -6.70 -5.11 3.08
N SER A 34 -7.63 -5.12 2.12
CA SER A 34 -8.99 -5.57 2.35
C SER A 34 -9.06 -7.08 2.15
N TYR A 35 -9.29 -7.81 3.24
CA TYR A 35 -9.37 -9.26 3.21
C TYR A 35 -10.82 -9.75 3.12
N SER A 36 -10.98 -10.86 2.41
CA SER A 36 -12.16 -11.71 2.39
C SER A 36 -12.48 -12.23 3.79
N ARG A 37 -13.77 -12.33 4.09
CA ARG A 37 -14.25 -12.86 5.37
C ARG A 37 -14.80 -14.25 5.19
N VAL A 38 -14.39 -15.16 6.06
CA VAL A 38 -14.77 -16.57 6.05
C VAL A 38 -15.54 -16.89 7.33
N LEU A 39 -16.62 -17.66 7.22
CA LEU A 39 -17.44 -18.12 8.32
C LEU A 39 -17.29 -19.63 8.47
N TYR A 40 -16.89 -20.06 9.66
CA TYR A 40 -16.77 -21.48 10.03
C TYR A 40 -17.82 -21.85 11.08
N SER A 41 -18.25 -23.12 11.08
CA SER A 41 -19.05 -23.70 12.17
C SER A 41 -18.18 -23.94 13.40
N SER A 42 -18.82 -24.29 14.53
CA SER A 42 -18.11 -24.74 15.74
C SER A 42 -17.20 -25.94 15.51
N ASP A 43 -17.50 -26.74 14.48
CA ASP A 43 -16.76 -27.96 14.13
C ASP A 43 -15.71 -27.69 13.03
N ASN A 44 -15.33 -26.41 12.83
CA ASN A 44 -14.37 -25.95 11.81
C ASN A 44 -14.76 -26.26 10.36
N VAL A 45 -16.06 -26.46 10.08
CA VAL A 45 -16.54 -26.63 8.71
C VAL A 45 -16.80 -25.27 8.08
N LEU A 46 -16.30 -25.05 6.86
CA LEU A 46 -16.55 -23.83 6.09
C LEU A 46 -18.04 -23.70 5.77
N LEU A 47 -18.69 -22.64 6.26
CA LEU A 47 -20.11 -22.35 6.02
C LEU A 47 -20.31 -21.33 4.89
N SER A 48 -19.46 -20.29 4.84
CA SER A 48 -19.57 -19.23 3.85
C SER A 48 -18.27 -18.47 3.72
N ALA A 49 -18.05 -17.85 2.56
CA ALA A 49 -16.96 -16.91 2.34
C ALA A 49 -17.47 -15.72 1.50
N THR A 50 -16.95 -14.54 1.81
CA THR A 50 -17.34 -13.28 1.16
C THR A 50 -16.11 -12.58 0.61
N THR A 51 -16.28 -11.92 -0.53
CA THR A 51 -15.22 -11.13 -1.17
C THR A 51 -14.82 -9.94 -0.28
N SER A 52 -13.60 -9.44 -0.50
CA SER A 52 -13.15 -8.21 0.15
C SER A 52 -13.98 -7.00 -0.29
N SER A 53 -13.77 -5.84 0.34
CA SER A 53 -14.41 -4.57 -0.11
C SER A 53 -14.11 -4.25 -1.56
N GLU A 54 -12.98 -4.72 -2.06
CA GLU A 54 -12.52 -4.55 -3.44
C GLU A 54 -13.08 -5.61 -4.40
N GLN A 55 -14.03 -6.44 -3.93
CA GLN A 55 -14.65 -7.53 -4.69
C GLN A 55 -13.63 -8.59 -5.16
N GLN A 56 -12.49 -8.68 -4.49
CA GLN A 56 -11.46 -9.68 -4.75
C GLN A 56 -11.52 -10.80 -3.73
N TRP A 57 -11.02 -11.97 -4.12
CA TRP A 57 -10.72 -13.05 -3.18
C TRP A 57 -9.30 -12.83 -2.66
N CYS A 58 -9.20 -12.25 -1.47
CA CYS A 58 -7.91 -11.91 -0.86
C CYS A 58 -7.90 -12.40 0.58
N PHE A 59 -6.99 -13.30 0.90
CA PHE A 59 -6.84 -13.84 2.25
C PHE A 59 -5.53 -13.30 2.86
N PRO A 60 -5.45 -13.22 4.20
CA PRO A 60 -4.16 -12.99 4.84
C PRO A 60 -3.17 -14.08 4.42
N MET A 61 -1.87 -13.73 4.41
CA MET A 61 -0.82 -14.69 4.09
C MET A 61 -0.81 -15.80 5.16
N ASP A 62 -0.77 -17.05 4.72
CA ASP A 62 -0.57 -18.20 5.61
C ASP A 62 0.83 -18.15 6.24
N GLU A 63 0.95 -18.61 7.49
CA GLU A 63 2.25 -18.64 8.19
C GLU A 63 3.26 -19.57 7.51
N ASP A 64 2.77 -20.64 6.85
CA ASP A 64 3.61 -21.65 6.19
C ASP A 64 3.27 -21.77 4.69
N ILE A 65 4.20 -21.34 3.84
CA ILE A 65 4.10 -21.49 2.37
C ILE A 65 4.83 -22.77 1.95
N PRO A 66 4.20 -23.69 1.18
CA PRO A 66 4.85 -24.88 0.69
C PRO A 66 6.11 -24.57 -0.13
N GLU A 67 7.20 -25.26 0.16
CA GLU A 67 8.51 -24.95 -0.43
C GLU A 67 8.54 -25.10 -1.96
N ASN A 68 7.81 -26.07 -2.50
CA ASN A 68 7.68 -26.23 -3.95
C ASN A 68 6.92 -25.05 -4.58
N LEU A 69 5.87 -24.55 -3.92
CA LEU A 69 5.12 -23.40 -4.41
C LEU A 69 6.01 -22.15 -4.41
N LYS A 70 6.75 -21.91 -3.32
CA LYS A 70 7.72 -20.82 -3.22
C LYS A 70 8.73 -20.86 -4.36
N LYS A 71 9.34 -22.03 -4.61
CA LYS A 71 10.29 -22.22 -5.72
C LYS A 71 9.66 -21.93 -7.08
N CYS A 72 8.47 -22.46 -7.34
CA CYS A 72 7.74 -22.21 -8.59
C CYS A 72 7.46 -20.72 -8.80
N ILE A 73 6.99 -20.01 -7.76
CA ILE A 73 6.69 -18.57 -7.86
C ILE A 73 7.96 -17.77 -8.11
N ILE A 74 9.03 -18.01 -7.33
CA ILE A 74 10.31 -17.30 -7.51
C ILE A 74 10.81 -17.51 -8.94
N ILE A 75 10.92 -18.76 -9.42
CA ILE A 75 11.42 -19.03 -10.77
C ILE A 75 10.54 -18.38 -11.85
N TYR A 76 9.22 -18.35 -11.65
CA TYR A 76 8.29 -17.81 -12.64
C TYR A 76 8.30 -16.28 -12.72
N GLU A 77 8.22 -15.62 -11.56
CA GLU A 77 8.16 -14.15 -11.48
C GLU A 77 9.55 -13.53 -11.66
N ASP A 78 10.55 -14.05 -10.94
CA ASP A 78 11.92 -13.55 -10.92
C ASP A 78 12.90 -14.56 -10.29
N GLU A 79 13.58 -15.33 -11.14
CA GLU A 79 14.56 -16.35 -10.71
C GLU A 79 15.71 -15.76 -9.87
N TYR A 80 16.02 -14.47 -10.05
CA TYR A 80 17.12 -13.80 -9.35
C TYR A 80 16.67 -12.99 -8.15
N PHE A 81 15.42 -13.13 -7.71
CA PHE A 81 14.84 -12.42 -6.57
C PHE A 81 15.77 -12.40 -5.34
N ALA A 82 16.42 -13.52 -5.04
CA ALA A 82 17.32 -13.66 -3.89
C ALA A 82 18.67 -12.92 -4.02
N PHE A 83 19.01 -12.44 -5.22
CA PHE A 83 20.26 -11.71 -5.49
C PHE A 83 20.06 -10.19 -5.58
N HIS A 84 18.82 -9.72 -5.41
CA HIS A 84 18.55 -8.29 -5.38
C HIS A 84 19.17 -7.62 -4.15
N PRO A 85 19.76 -6.42 -4.31
CA PRO A 85 20.17 -5.62 -3.17
C PRO A 85 18.92 -5.14 -2.42
N GLU A 86 18.97 -5.21 -1.09
CA GLU A 86 17.94 -4.63 -0.20
C GLU A 86 17.98 -3.10 -0.15
#